data_AF-A0A7V5CA25-F1
#
_entry.id   AF-A0A7V5CA25-F1
#
_cell.length_a   1.000
_cell.length_b   1.000
_cell.length_c   1.000
_cell.angle_alpha   90.00
_cell.angle_beta   90.00
_cell.angle_gamma   90.00
#
_symmetry.space_group_name_H-M   'P 1'
#
loop_
_entity.id
_entity.type
_entity.pdbx_description
1 polymer ?
#
loop_
_entity_poly.entity_id
_entity_poly.type
_entity_poly.pdbx_seq_one_letter_code
_entity_poly.pdbx_strand_id
1 'polypeptide(L)' 'MEENRPRAGVMEKLAPGLRRLLAPNPSPMTYWGTNTYVLGEGAVT' A
#
# COMPACT_ATOMS: atom_id res chain seq x y z
N MET A 1 16.45 12.52 -10.49
CA MET A 1 15.44 11.64 -11.09
C MET A 1 14.23 11.70 -10.18
N GLU A 2 13.12 12.24 -10.65
CA GLU A 2 11.89 12.35 -9.87
C GLU A 2 11.32 10.94 -9.71
N GLU A 3 11.68 10.29 -8.61
CA GLU A 3 11.16 8.98 -8.26
C GLU A 3 9.68 9.16 -7.92
N ASN A 4 8.78 8.60 -8.73
CA ASN A 4 7.34 8.71 -8.55
C ASN A 4 6.90 7.90 -7.31
N ARG A 5 7.04 8.51 -6.14
CA ARG A 5 6.76 7.88 -4.85
C ARG A 5 5.27 7.52 -4.75
N PRO A 6 4.93 6.25 -4.41
CA PRO A 6 3.55 5.85 -4.19
C PRO A 6 2.93 6.59 -3.00
N ARG A 7 1.64 6.90 -3.11
CA ARG A 7 0.90 7.65 -2.08
C ARG A 7 0.52 6.72 -0.92
N ALA A 8 0.98 7.04 0.28
CA ALA A 8 0.57 6.34 1.50
C ALA A 8 -0.92 6.55 1.80
N GLY A 9 -1.53 5.57 2.47
CA GLY A 9 -2.94 5.61 2.86
C GLY A 9 -3.94 5.37 1.73
N VAL A 10 -3.47 5.07 0.51
CA VAL A 10 -4.33 4.72 -0.63
C VAL A 10 -4.41 3.20 -0.77
N MET A 11 -5.63 2.68 -0.85
CA MET A 11 -5.87 1.27 -1.12
C MET A 11 -5.84 1.01 -2.63
N GLU A 12 -4.74 0.42 -3.10
CA GLU A 12 -4.51 0.08 -4.50
C GLU A 12 -4.95 -1.36 -4.78
N LYS A 13 -5.71 -1.59 -5.87
CA LYS A 13 -6.07 -2.93 -6.32
C LYS A 13 -4.95 -3.50 -7.17
N LEU A 14 -4.37 -4.64 -6.75
CA LEU A 14 -3.28 -5.30 -7.48
C LEU A 14 -3.79 -6.46 -8.34
N ALA A 15 -4.80 -7.18 -7.85
CA ALA A 15 -5.45 -8.31 -8.53
C ALA A 15 -6.89 -8.49 -8.00
N PRO A 16 -7.73 -9.33 -8.62
CA PRO A 16 -8.98 -9.76 -8.01
C PRO A 16 -8.74 -10.33 -6.59
N GLY A 17 -9.50 -9.87 -5.60
CA GLY A 17 -9.34 -10.29 -4.20
C GLY A 17 -8.06 -9.83 -3.49
N LEU A 18 -7.22 -8.97 -4.08
CA LEU A 18 -5.98 -8.48 -3.47
C LEU A 18 -5.84 -6.97 -3.59
N ARG A 19 -5.73 -6.31 -2.43
CA ARG A 19 -5.48 -4.87 -2.31
C ARG A 19 -4.25 -4.61 -1.46
N ARG A 20 -3.50 -3.54 -1.78
CA ARG A 20 -2.34 -3.07 -1.02
C ARG A 20 -2.62 -1.69 -0.46
N LEU A 21 -2.29 -1.47 0.81
CA LEU A 21 -2.24 -0.19 1.46
C LEU A 21 -0.78 0.10 1.86
N LEU A 22 -0.23 1.22 1.41
CA LEU A 22 1.07 1.67 1.86
C LEU A 22 0.93 2.44 3.19
N ALA A 23 1.56 1.95 4.25
CA ALA A 23 1.55 2.61 5.56
C ALA A 23 2.42 3.89 5.55
N PRO A 24 2.04 4.95 6.31
CA PRO A 24 2.78 6.21 6.35
C PRO A 24 4.02 6.15 7.27
N ASN A 25 4.85 5.13 7.13
CA ASN A 25 6.03 4.88 7.96
C ASN A 25 7.33 4.68 7.14
N PRO A 26 7.76 5.65 6.32
CA PRO A 26 8.98 5.55 5.53
C PRO A 26 10.25 5.56 6.39
N SER A 27 11.26 4.80 5.98
CA SER A 27 12.58 4.73 6.62
C SER A 27 13.57 4.00 5.71
N PRO A 28 14.89 4.01 6.00
CA PRO A 28 15.85 3.17 5.28
C PRO A 28 15.48 1.67 5.27
N MET A 29 14.78 1.20 6.31
CA MET A 29 14.37 -0.21 6.46
C MET A 29 13.01 -0.53 5.85
N THR A 30 12.21 0.49 5.50
CA THR A 30 10.84 0.34 4.95
C THR A 30 10.66 1.02 3.60
N TYR A 31 11.72 1.65 3.06
CA TYR A 31 11.69 2.43 1.83
C TYR A 31 10.55 3.47 1.85
N TRP A 32 9.56 3.33 0.97
CA TRP A 32 8.41 4.24 0.94
C TRP A 32 7.39 4.03 2.08
N GLY A 33 7.46 2.89 2.78
CA GLY A 33 6.56 2.49 3.87
C GLY A 33 6.28 0.97 3.85
N THR A 34 5.65 0.46 4.90
CA THR A 34 5.24 -0.96 4.95
C THR A 34 4.09 -1.21 3.96
N ASN A 35 4.20 -2.27 3.17
CA ASN A 35 3.08 -2.77 2.36
C ASN A 35 2.16 -3.64 3.22
N THR A 36 0.95 -3.17 3.49
CA THR A 36 -0.12 -3.93 4.14
C THR A 36 -1.05 -4.49 3.07
N TYR A 37 -1.38 -5.78 3.14
CA TYR A 37 -2.24 -6.44 2.17
C TYR A 37 -3.59 -6.80 2.78
N VAL A 38 -4.65 -6.56 2.02
CA VAL A 38 -6.02 -6.99 2.34
C VAL A 38 -6.43 -8.03 1.31
N LEU A 39 -6.77 -9.22 1.81
CA LEU A 39 -7.24 -10.35 1.01
C LEU A 39 -8.77 -10.46 1.09
N GLY A 40 -9.36 -10.87 -0.03
CA GLY A 40 -10.81 -11.03 -0.16
C GLY A 40 -11.51 -9.79 -0.72
N GLU A 41 -12.83 -9.86 -0.72
CA GLU A 41 -13.72 -8.85 -1.31
C GLU A 41 -14.62 -8.23 -0.23
N GLY A 42 -15.18 -7.06 -0.53
CA GLY A 42 -16.04 -6.32 0.39
C GLY A 42 -15.33 -5.22 1.20
N ALA A 43 -16.09 -4.63 2.11
CA ALA A 43 -15.66 -3.55 2.99
C ALA A 43 -14.97 -4.12 4.24
N VAL A 44 -13.91 -3.45 4.67
CA VAL A 44 -13.29 -3.63 5.98
C VAL A 44 -13.51 -2.31 6.71
N THR A 45 -14.28 -2.34 7.80
CA THR A 45 -14.68 -1.16 8.57
C THR A 45 -13.93 -1.08 9.89
#